data_AF-A0A553GNL2-F1
#
_entry.id   AF-A0A553GNL2-F1
#
_cell.length_a   1.000
_cell.length_b   1.000
_cell.length_c   1.000
_cell.angle_alpha   90.00
_cell.angle_beta   90.00
_cell.angle_gamma   90.00
#
_symmetry.space_group_name_H-M   'P 1'
#
loop_
_entity.id
_entity.type
_entity.pdbx_description
1 polymer ?
#
loop_
_entity_poly.entity_id
_entity_poly.type
_entity_poly.pdbx_seq_one_letter_code
_entity_poly.pdbx_strand_id
1 'polypeptide(L)'
;MKQILGILLLTIALQACDSGSNKKDTLPSITITATEKGHVYLNGQYTGYTTPAELKVSKGDHVFAVATDESRQYLRREVNVTEDTDIEFTPNDAPEPKVWKALWLGVHEVTGMSAKGRCSSRFSKDELDAGFDFFQWSIDNQFHPMSYNTMKWEVERKDIQTPIELHKASNTWFTLEPESIVELLPEVKAGNYDAVFVFWRESEGDCSFQSSYFGLAWTDPLNDPIKTGYITIKFNAGDDLNENINWYKENDPGVWVHEWLHTVGETYYQNRGERLPEKGDDGLVLHAAEKYHYTYPWMDWYSDFMSGRVKDLGSANTFCGIGPEALLQKSLRESAME
;
A
#
# COMPACT_ATOMS: atom_id res chain seq x y z
N MET A 1 -28.28 19.31 64.52
CA MET A 1 -29.47 18.74 63.85
C MET A 1 -29.00 17.89 62.69
N LYS A 2 -29.38 16.60 62.71
CA LYS A 2 -29.52 15.66 61.59
C LYS A 2 -28.58 15.83 60.37
N GLN A 3 -27.65 14.89 60.20
CA GLN A 3 -27.72 13.98 59.05
C GLN A 3 -26.96 12.69 59.37
N ILE A 4 -27.72 11.60 59.36
CA ILE A 4 -27.36 10.19 59.46
C ILE A 4 -27.72 9.59 58.10
N LEU A 5 -27.02 8.52 57.72
CA LEU A 5 -27.32 7.54 56.67
C LEU A 5 -27.01 7.97 55.21
N GLY A 6 -26.49 7.08 54.35
CA GLY A 6 -26.42 5.63 54.47
C GLY A 6 -25.42 5.00 53.51
N ILE A 7 -24.79 3.94 53.99
CA ILE A 7 -24.01 2.98 53.21
C ILE A 7 -25.01 2.11 52.46
N LEU A 8 -24.98 2.16 51.14
CA LEU A 8 -25.76 1.29 50.27
C LEU A 8 -25.00 -0.04 50.14
N LEU A 9 -25.41 -1.05 50.92
CA LEU A 9 -25.10 -2.45 50.62
C LEU A 9 -25.97 -2.86 49.43
N LEU A 10 -25.35 -3.05 48.26
CA LEU A 10 -26.00 -3.70 47.13
C LEU A 10 -25.76 -5.21 47.26
N THR A 11 -26.78 -5.92 47.70
CA THR A 11 -26.87 -7.37 47.71
C THR A 11 -26.89 -7.90 46.27
N ILE A 12 -25.81 -8.60 45.88
CA ILE A 12 -25.77 -9.39 44.66
C ILE A 12 -26.65 -10.62 44.90
N ALA A 13 -27.84 -10.62 44.30
CA ALA A 13 -28.68 -11.80 44.19
C ALA A 13 -28.03 -12.76 43.18
N LEU A 14 -27.43 -13.84 43.70
CA LEU A 14 -27.10 -15.03 42.93
C LEU A 14 -28.40 -15.67 42.44
N GLN A 15 -28.83 -15.32 41.23
CA GLN A 15 -29.74 -16.17 40.47
C GLN A 15 -28.96 -17.38 39.98
N ALA A 16 -29.32 -18.54 40.54
CA ALA A 16 -28.93 -19.84 40.05
C ALA A 16 -29.47 -19.98 38.62
N CYS A 17 -28.58 -19.84 37.63
CA CYS A 17 -28.85 -20.30 36.29
C CYS A 17 -28.80 -21.82 36.27
N ASP A 18 -29.92 -22.35 35.81
CA ASP A 18 -30.22 -23.70 35.43
C ASP A 18 -29.03 -24.37 34.71
N SER A 19 -28.74 -25.60 35.09
CA SER A 19 -27.73 -26.46 34.48
C SER A 19 -28.20 -26.91 33.09
N GLY A 20 -28.23 -25.98 32.16
CA GLY A 20 -28.46 -26.22 30.74
C GLY A 20 -27.20 -26.83 30.13
N SER A 21 -27.39 -27.96 29.47
CA SER A 21 -26.38 -28.75 28.74
C SER A 21 -25.24 -27.91 28.14
N ASN A 22 -24.01 -28.14 28.63
CA ASN A 22 -22.78 -27.84 27.90
C ASN A 22 -22.72 -28.71 26.64
N LYS A 23 -23.53 -28.40 25.62
CA LYS A 23 -23.14 -28.73 24.25
C LYS A 23 -21.93 -27.86 23.99
N LYS A 24 -20.74 -28.47 24.01
CA LYS A 24 -19.58 -27.86 23.36
C LYS A 24 -20.02 -27.67 21.91
N ASP A 25 -20.36 -26.43 21.53
CA ASP A 25 -20.53 -26.08 20.13
C ASP A 25 -19.17 -26.31 19.49
N THR A 26 -19.00 -27.48 18.89
CA THR A 26 -17.82 -27.82 18.11
C THR A 26 -17.86 -26.94 16.88
N LEU A 27 -16.88 -26.06 16.76
CA LEU A 27 -16.68 -25.26 15.56
C LEU A 27 -16.55 -26.17 14.35
N PRO A 28 -17.32 -25.93 13.27
CA PRO A 28 -17.13 -26.59 11.99
C PRO A 28 -15.67 -26.61 11.53
N SER A 29 -15.27 -27.74 10.94
CA SER A 29 -14.00 -27.95 10.28
C SER A 29 -14.09 -27.56 8.81
N ILE A 30 -13.24 -26.65 8.37
CA ILE A 30 -13.18 -26.21 6.98
C ILE A 30 -11.86 -26.66 6.37
N THR A 31 -11.91 -27.59 5.42
CA THR A 31 -10.74 -28.01 4.65
C THR A 31 -10.60 -27.09 3.45
N ILE A 32 -9.41 -26.52 3.24
CA ILE A 32 -9.14 -25.57 2.17
C ILE A 32 -8.04 -26.13 1.28
N THR A 33 -8.34 -26.28 0.00
CA THR A 33 -7.41 -26.74 -1.03
C THR A 33 -7.41 -25.78 -2.21
N ALA A 34 -6.36 -25.83 -3.03
CA ALA A 34 -6.27 -25.08 -4.28
C ALA A 34 -5.47 -25.89 -5.31
N THR A 35 -5.53 -25.48 -6.58
CA THR A 35 -4.78 -26.11 -7.67
C THR A 35 -3.26 -26.06 -7.48
N GLU A 36 -2.77 -25.13 -6.67
CA GLU A 36 -1.37 -24.99 -6.25
C GLU A 36 -1.26 -24.55 -4.79
N LYS A 37 -0.03 -24.48 -4.27
CA LYS A 37 0.20 -23.93 -2.93
C LYS A 37 -0.15 -22.45 -2.89
N GLY A 38 -0.70 -22.03 -1.77
CA GLY A 38 -0.99 -20.63 -1.53
C GLY A 38 -1.28 -20.34 -0.06
N HIS A 39 -1.29 -19.06 0.26
CA HIS A 39 -1.55 -18.52 1.58
C HIS A 39 -3.06 -18.43 1.83
N VAL A 40 -3.52 -18.94 2.96
CA VAL A 40 -4.94 -18.98 3.32
C VAL A 40 -5.37 -17.72 4.06
N TYR A 41 -6.49 -17.14 3.65
CA TYR A 41 -7.10 -15.96 4.27
C TYR A 41 -8.52 -16.28 4.72
N LEU A 42 -8.91 -15.69 5.85
CA LEU A 42 -10.27 -15.72 6.39
C LEU A 42 -10.71 -14.29 6.66
N ASN A 43 -11.82 -13.88 6.06
CA ASN A 43 -12.38 -12.53 6.19
C ASN A 43 -11.34 -11.43 5.91
N GLY A 44 -10.53 -11.62 4.85
CA GLY A 44 -9.48 -10.70 4.43
C GLY A 44 -8.16 -10.78 5.22
N GLN A 45 -8.10 -11.55 6.32
CA GLN A 45 -6.90 -11.66 7.15
C GLN A 45 -6.13 -12.96 6.86
N TYR A 46 -4.81 -12.85 6.73
CA TYR A 46 -3.96 -14.02 6.58
C TYR A 46 -4.00 -14.89 7.85
N THR A 47 -4.19 -16.19 7.68
CA THR A 47 -4.38 -17.12 8.80
C THR A 47 -3.08 -17.72 9.32
N GLY A 48 -1.95 -17.50 8.63
CA GLY A 48 -0.68 -18.17 8.92
C GLY A 48 -0.57 -19.59 8.32
N TYR A 49 -1.59 -20.04 7.59
CA TYR A 49 -1.63 -21.38 6.98
C TYR A 49 -1.43 -21.30 5.47
N THR A 50 -0.95 -22.40 4.90
CA THR A 50 -0.86 -22.61 3.45
C THR A 50 -1.65 -23.83 3.02
N THR A 51 -2.13 -23.86 1.78
CA THR A 51 -2.90 -24.99 1.25
C THR A 51 -2.02 -26.26 1.11
N PRO A 52 -2.58 -27.46 1.36
CA PRO A 52 -3.89 -27.71 1.98
C PRO A 52 -3.90 -27.36 3.47
N ALA A 53 -5.00 -26.78 3.96
CA ALA A 53 -5.17 -26.36 5.36
C ALA A 53 -6.51 -26.83 5.94
N GLU A 54 -6.59 -26.92 7.27
CA GLU A 54 -7.83 -27.12 8.02
C GLU A 54 -8.01 -25.97 9.01
N LEU A 55 -9.17 -25.31 8.99
CA LEU A 55 -9.53 -24.24 9.91
C LEU A 55 -10.75 -24.64 10.74
N LYS A 56 -10.78 -24.24 12.02
CA LYS A 56 -12.01 -24.30 12.83
C LYS A 56 -12.66 -22.92 12.83
N VAL A 57 -13.86 -22.81 12.27
CA VAL A 57 -14.53 -21.53 12.03
C VAL A 57 -15.92 -21.52 12.67
N SER A 58 -16.37 -20.35 13.13
CA SER A 58 -17.74 -20.18 13.62
C SER A 58 -18.77 -20.43 12.51
N LYS A 59 -20.01 -20.71 12.91
CA LYS A 59 -21.13 -20.71 11.95
C LYS A 59 -21.47 -19.30 11.52
N GLY A 60 -21.88 -19.13 10.26
CA GLY A 60 -22.26 -17.83 9.68
C GLY A 60 -21.57 -17.57 8.35
N ASP A 61 -21.71 -16.34 7.85
CA ASP A 61 -21.10 -15.93 6.59
C ASP A 61 -19.61 -15.60 6.77
N HIS A 62 -18.78 -16.19 5.92
CA HIS A 62 -17.34 -16.01 5.91
C HIS A 62 -16.83 -15.86 4.47
N VAL A 63 -15.77 -15.06 4.31
CA VAL A 63 -14.99 -15.02 3.08
C VAL A 63 -13.76 -15.88 3.28
N PHE A 64 -13.66 -16.97 2.52
CA PHE A 64 -12.45 -17.77 2.44
C PHE A 64 -11.68 -17.37 1.20
N ALA A 65 -10.35 -17.35 1.29
CA ALA A 65 -9.53 -17.05 0.13
C ALA A 65 -8.16 -17.73 0.18
N VAL A 66 -7.55 -17.86 -0.99
CA VAL A 66 -6.20 -18.38 -1.18
C VAL A 66 -5.44 -17.42 -2.10
N ALA A 67 -4.30 -16.91 -1.65
CA ALA A 67 -3.35 -16.18 -2.50
C ALA A 67 -2.26 -17.15 -2.96
N THR A 68 -2.23 -17.46 -4.25
CA THR A 68 -1.43 -18.56 -4.80
C THR A 68 0.03 -18.19 -5.04
N ASP A 69 0.95 -19.12 -4.77
CA ASP A 69 2.39 -18.84 -4.75
C ASP A 69 2.96 -18.63 -6.15
N GLU A 70 2.60 -19.49 -7.11
CA GLU A 70 3.22 -19.50 -8.46
C GLU A 70 2.51 -18.54 -9.42
N SER A 71 1.19 -18.66 -9.54
CA SER A 71 0.38 -17.81 -10.44
C SER A 71 0.13 -16.40 -9.90
N ARG A 72 0.45 -16.15 -8.62
CA ARG A 72 0.25 -14.87 -7.93
C ARG A 72 -1.19 -14.37 -8.08
N GLN A 73 -2.18 -15.24 -7.94
CA GLN A 73 -3.60 -14.92 -8.03
C GLN A 73 -4.25 -14.93 -6.65
N TYR A 74 -5.22 -14.04 -6.44
CA TYR A 74 -6.09 -14.09 -5.26
C TYR A 74 -7.41 -14.78 -5.63
N LEU A 75 -7.72 -15.88 -4.97
CA LEU A 75 -8.94 -16.66 -5.20
C LEU A 75 -9.84 -16.50 -3.98
N ARG A 76 -11.12 -16.13 -4.15
CA ARG A 76 -12.03 -15.86 -3.02
C ARG A 76 -13.42 -16.44 -3.21
N ARG A 77 -14.02 -16.90 -2.10
CA ARG A 77 -15.40 -17.41 -2.06
C ARG A 77 -16.09 -16.97 -0.77
N GLU A 78 -17.32 -16.52 -0.91
CA GLU A 78 -18.24 -16.31 0.20
C GLU A 78 -18.98 -17.62 0.50
N VAL A 79 -18.94 -18.05 1.77
CA VAL A 79 -19.50 -19.32 2.22
C VAL A 79 -20.25 -19.11 3.53
N ASN A 80 -21.52 -19.54 3.56
CA ASN A 80 -22.28 -19.65 4.80
C ASN A 80 -21.94 -20.99 5.48
N VAL A 81 -21.16 -20.93 6.56
CA VAL A 81 -20.70 -22.11 7.30
C VAL A 81 -21.80 -22.57 8.26
N THR A 82 -22.31 -23.79 8.05
CA THR A 82 -23.29 -24.43 8.95
C THR A 82 -22.78 -25.72 9.58
N GLU A 83 -21.85 -26.38 8.91
CA GLU A 83 -21.24 -27.67 9.25
C GLU A 83 -19.86 -27.81 8.59
N ASP A 84 -19.17 -28.93 8.85
CA ASP A 84 -17.88 -29.23 8.23
C ASP A 84 -17.99 -29.16 6.71
N THR A 85 -17.04 -28.47 6.05
CA THR A 85 -17.12 -28.15 4.63
C THR A 85 -15.74 -28.23 3.99
N ASP A 86 -15.67 -28.78 2.78
CA ASP A 86 -14.46 -28.73 1.96
C ASP A 86 -14.62 -27.63 0.90
N ILE A 87 -13.63 -26.73 0.82
CA ILE A 87 -13.56 -25.65 -0.14
C ILE A 87 -12.34 -25.88 -1.03
N GLU A 88 -12.59 -26.22 -2.28
CA GLU A 88 -11.57 -26.25 -3.33
C GLU A 88 -11.60 -24.93 -4.11
N PHE A 89 -10.44 -24.28 -4.22
CA PHE A 89 -10.23 -23.08 -5.02
C PHE A 89 -9.63 -23.42 -6.37
N THR A 90 -10.15 -22.77 -7.41
CA THR A 90 -9.74 -22.88 -8.79
C THR A 90 -9.50 -21.49 -9.38
N PRO A 91 -8.84 -21.36 -10.54
CA PRO A 91 -8.68 -20.07 -11.21
C PRO A 91 -9.99 -19.32 -11.52
N ASN A 92 -11.14 -20.02 -11.57
CA ASN A 92 -12.44 -19.39 -11.77
C ASN A 92 -12.95 -18.62 -10.54
N ASP A 93 -12.32 -18.82 -9.38
CA ASP A 93 -12.63 -18.11 -8.13
C ASP A 93 -11.84 -16.79 -8.00
N ALA A 94 -11.07 -16.42 -9.02
CA ALA A 94 -10.40 -15.12 -9.09
C ALA A 94 -11.45 -14.01 -9.27
N PRO A 95 -11.49 -12.99 -8.39
CA PRO A 95 -12.35 -11.84 -8.58
C PRO A 95 -11.80 -10.93 -9.69
N GLU A 96 -12.68 -10.13 -10.28
CA GLU A 96 -12.23 -9.03 -11.15
C GLU A 96 -11.37 -8.05 -10.33
N PRO A 97 -10.19 -7.65 -10.85
CA PRO A 97 -9.31 -6.73 -10.13
C PRO A 97 -9.94 -5.36 -9.97
N LYS A 98 -9.67 -4.70 -8.84
CA LYS A 98 -10.04 -3.30 -8.64
C LYS A 98 -9.22 -2.44 -9.60
N VAL A 99 -9.90 -1.55 -10.32
CA VAL A 99 -9.23 -0.57 -11.17
C VAL A 99 -8.69 0.58 -10.32
N TRP A 100 -7.39 0.77 -10.36
CA TRP A 100 -6.67 1.90 -9.79
C TRP A 100 -6.18 2.81 -10.92
N LYS A 101 -6.32 4.13 -10.78
CA LYS A 101 -5.88 5.08 -11.81
C LYS A 101 -4.72 5.92 -11.33
N ALA A 102 -3.64 5.91 -12.10
CA ALA A 102 -2.47 6.75 -11.89
C ALA A 102 -2.38 7.84 -12.95
N LEU A 103 -1.90 9.02 -12.53
CA LEU A 103 -1.35 10.01 -13.45
C LEU A 103 0.18 9.98 -13.32
N TRP A 104 0.87 9.63 -14.39
CA TRP A 104 2.32 9.76 -14.48
C TRP A 104 2.67 11.08 -15.18
N LEU A 105 3.48 11.89 -14.51
CA LEU A 105 3.90 13.22 -14.94
C LEU A 105 5.41 13.26 -15.17
N GLY A 106 5.81 13.36 -16.43
CA GLY A 106 7.20 13.63 -16.80
C GLY A 106 7.46 15.13 -16.85
N VAL A 107 8.38 15.65 -16.05
CA VAL A 107 8.72 17.08 -16.07
C VAL A 107 9.94 17.29 -16.95
N HIS A 108 9.74 18.00 -18.07
CA HIS A 108 10.80 18.25 -19.04
C HIS A 108 11.94 19.07 -18.45
N GLU A 109 11.62 20.12 -17.69
CA GLU A 109 12.60 21.04 -17.12
C GLU A 109 12.19 21.46 -15.71
N VAL A 110 13.14 21.37 -14.79
CA VAL A 110 13.05 22.02 -13.48
C VAL A 110 14.11 23.10 -13.34
N THR A 111 13.78 24.17 -12.61
CA THR A 111 14.69 25.29 -12.36
C THR A 111 14.78 25.58 -10.87
N GLY A 112 15.89 26.16 -10.41
CA GLY A 112 16.03 26.49 -9.00
C GLY A 112 17.36 27.14 -8.66
N MET A 113 17.55 27.43 -7.37
CA MET A 113 18.78 28.01 -6.84
C MET A 113 19.71 26.94 -6.27
N SER A 114 20.67 26.50 -7.08
CA SER A 114 21.71 25.55 -6.68
C SER A 114 22.85 26.25 -5.89
N ALA A 115 23.82 25.47 -5.40
CA ALA A 115 25.02 26.01 -4.78
C ALA A 115 25.88 26.88 -5.73
N LYS A 116 25.75 26.69 -7.06
CA LYS A 116 26.50 27.45 -8.09
C LYS A 116 25.70 28.61 -8.67
N GLY A 117 24.47 28.85 -8.20
CA GLY A 117 23.56 29.87 -8.73
C GLY A 117 22.32 29.29 -9.39
N ARG A 118 21.56 30.15 -10.08
CA ARG A 118 20.34 29.74 -10.80
C ARG A 118 20.72 28.84 -11.95
N CYS A 119 20.11 27.67 -12.02
CA CYS A 119 20.31 26.72 -13.12
C CYS A 119 19.05 25.89 -13.36
N SER A 120 19.12 25.01 -14.36
CA SER A 120 18.06 24.10 -14.76
C SER A 120 18.61 22.70 -15.01
N SER A 121 17.79 21.67 -14.81
CA SER A 121 18.04 20.31 -15.28
C SER A 121 16.86 19.82 -16.12
N ARG A 122 17.16 19.04 -17.17
CA ARG A 122 16.18 18.64 -18.17
C ARG A 122 16.21 17.16 -18.52
N PHE A 123 15.05 16.61 -18.80
CA PHE A 123 14.93 15.36 -19.55
C PHE A 123 14.57 15.64 -20.99
N SER A 124 15.27 15.00 -21.92
CA SER A 124 14.80 14.85 -23.29
C SER A 124 13.51 14.02 -23.34
N LYS A 125 12.83 14.05 -24.49
CA LYS A 125 11.64 13.21 -24.70
C LYS A 125 11.95 11.71 -24.53
N ASP A 126 13.06 11.25 -25.11
CA ASP A 126 13.45 9.84 -25.05
C ASP A 126 13.76 9.41 -23.61
N GLU A 127 14.32 10.30 -22.80
CA GLU A 127 14.54 10.06 -21.37
C GLU A 127 13.23 10.00 -20.57
N LEU A 128 12.24 10.86 -20.88
CA LEU A 128 10.91 10.75 -20.28
C LEU A 128 10.19 9.47 -20.71
N ASP A 129 10.35 9.05 -21.97
CA ASP A 129 9.84 7.77 -22.46
C ASP A 129 10.45 6.59 -21.68
N ALA A 130 11.76 6.57 -21.48
CA ALA A 130 12.45 5.55 -20.68
C ALA A 130 12.01 5.56 -19.20
N GLY A 131 11.83 6.75 -18.60
CA GLY A 131 11.32 6.88 -17.23
C GLY A 131 9.90 6.33 -17.07
N PHE A 132 9.03 6.55 -18.05
CA PHE A 132 7.69 5.98 -18.07
C PHE A 132 7.71 4.46 -18.25
N ASP A 133 8.54 3.94 -19.14
CA ASP A 133 8.71 2.50 -19.33
C ASP A 133 9.24 1.81 -18.07
N PHE A 134 10.08 2.49 -17.29
CA PHE A 134 10.51 2.00 -15.97
C PHE A 134 9.36 1.95 -14.96
N PHE A 135 8.49 2.96 -14.95
CA PHE A 135 7.29 2.93 -14.11
C PHE A 135 6.33 1.79 -14.50
N GLN A 136 6.09 1.59 -15.80
CA GLN A 136 5.28 0.47 -16.29
C GLN A 136 5.89 -0.88 -15.94
N TRP A 137 7.21 -1.01 -16.07
CA TRP A 137 7.92 -2.19 -15.62
C TRP A 137 7.69 -2.46 -14.11
N SER A 138 7.67 -1.42 -13.28
CA SER A 138 7.38 -1.57 -11.84
C SER A 138 5.95 -2.02 -11.58
N ILE A 139 4.97 -1.53 -12.36
CA ILE A 139 3.58 -2.01 -12.29
C ILE A 139 3.52 -3.53 -12.53
N ASP A 140 4.14 -3.99 -13.62
CA ASP A 140 4.07 -5.40 -14.01
C ASP A 140 4.87 -6.33 -13.10
N ASN A 141 6.02 -5.87 -12.60
CA ASN A 141 6.96 -6.71 -11.86
C ASN A 141 6.82 -6.57 -10.35
N GLN A 142 6.14 -5.52 -9.85
CA GLN A 142 6.00 -5.25 -8.42
C GLN A 142 4.53 -5.13 -8.02
N PHE A 143 3.82 -4.08 -8.47
CA PHE A 143 2.46 -3.81 -7.98
C PHE A 143 1.49 -4.97 -8.24
N HIS A 144 1.45 -5.51 -9.47
CA HIS A 144 0.59 -6.63 -9.82
C HIS A 144 0.92 -7.90 -9.01
N PRO A 145 2.16 -8.42 -9.00
CA PRO A 145 2.47 -9.64 -8.25
C PRO A 145 2.41 -9.48 -6.72
N MET A 146 2.70 -8.30 -6.16
CA MET A 146 2.60 -8.05 -4.71
C MET A 146 1.16 -7.93 -4.22
N SER A 147 0.25 -7.48 -5.09
CA SER A 147 -1.19 -7.43 -4.81
C SER A 147 -1.92 -8.74 -5.14
N TYR A 148 -1.21 -9.80 -5.58
CA TYR A 148 -1.82 -11.01 -6.12
C TYR A 148 -2.82 -10.72 -7.26
N ASN A 149 -2.47 -9.77 -8.13
CA ASN A 149 -3.28 -9.31 -9.25
C ASN A 149 -4.68 -8.80 -8.86
N THR A 150 -4.88 -8.37 -7.60
CA THR A 150 -6.13 -7.74 -7.18
C THR A 150 -6.25 -6.28 -7.60
N MET A 151 -5.14 -5.69 -8.02
CA MET A 151 -5.09 -4.33 -8.57
C MET A 151 -4.87 -4.39 -10.08
N LYS A 152 -5.60 -3.55 -10.81
CA LYS A 152 -5.34 -3.25 -12.22
C LYS A 152 -5.09 -1.76 -12.37
N TRP A 153 -3.91 -1.38 -12.85
CA TRP A 153 -3.58 0.02 -13.08
C TRP A 153 -4.05 0.51 -14.45
N GLU A 154 -4.78 1.62 -14.44
CA GLU A 154 -5.01 2.49 -15.59
C GLU A 154 -4.11 3.70 -15.46
N VAL A 155 -3.12 3.81 -16.35
CA VAL A 155 -2.13 4.88 -16.28
C VAL A 155 -2.38 5.90 -17.38
N GLU A 156 -2.59 7.15 -16.98
CA GLU A 156 -2.54 8.30 -17.87
C GLU A 156 -1.15 8.92 -17.79
N ARG A 157 -0.55 9.23 -18.94
CA ARG A 157 0.74 9.91 -19.01
C ARG A 157 0.56 11.34 -19.52
N LYS A 158 1.19 12.30 -18.86
CA LYS A 158 1.38 13.66 -19.38
C LYS A 158 2.82 14.12 -19.15
N ASP A 159 3.38 14.81 -20.14
CA ASP A 159 4.70 15.42 -20.01
C ASP A 159 4.52 16.95 -19.92
N ILE A 160 4.99 17.54 -18.82
CA ILE A 160 4.95 18.99 -18.60
C ILE A 160 6.14 19.62 -19.32
N GLN A 161 5.85 20.41 -20.36
CA GLN A 161 6.87 21.10 -21.16
C GLN A 161 7.28 22.46 -20.57
N THR A 162 6.41 23.07 -19.76
CA THR A 162 6.70 24.34 -19.08
C THR A 162 7.70 24.09 -17.94
N PRO A 163 8.81 24.84 -17.87
CA PRO A 163 9.74 24.74 -16.75
C PRO A 163 9.05 24.99 -15.40
N ILE A 164 9.33 24.15 -14.40
CA ILE A 164 8.78 24.29 -13.05
C ILE A 164 9.88 24.74 -12.09
N GLU A 165 9.63 25.75 -11.27
CA GLU A 165 10.56 26.15 -10.22
C GLU A 165 10.43 25.21 -9.01
N LEU A 166 11.56 24.62 -8.61
CA LEU A 166 11.63 23.76 -7.43
C LEU A 166 11.43 24.59 -6.17
N HIS A 167 10.59 24.09 -5.29
CA HIS A 167 10.52 24.61 -3.94
C HIS A 167 11.75 24.14 -3.16
N LYS A 168 12.36 25.05 -2.40
CA LYS A 168 13.45 24.71 -1.48
C LYS A 168 12.92 24.79 -0.05
N ALA A 169 12.59 23.64 0.52
CA ALA A 169 12.13 23.55 1.90
C ALA A 169 13.21 24.00 2.90
N SER A 170 12.81 24.29 4.13
CA SER A 170 13.69 24.80 5.20
C SER A 170 14.83 23.85 5.58
N ASN A 171 14.67 22.55 5.31
CA ASN A 171 15.68 21.50 5.42
C ASN A 171 16.59 21.40 4.17
N THR A 172 16.57 22.42 3.31
CA THR A 172 17.31 22.55 2.05
C THR A 172 16.92 21.58 0.93
N TRP A 173 15.86 20.78 1.11
CA TRP A 173 15.41 19.85 0.09
C TRP A 173 14.77 20.58 -1.08
N PHE A 174 15.10 20.14 -2.28
CA PHE A 174 14.41 20.57 -3.49
C PHE A 174 13.26 19.61 -3.77
N THR A 175 12.07 20.13 -4.02
CA THR A 175 10.85 19.35 -4.22
C THR A 175 9.99 19.97 -5.31
N LEU A 176 9.24 19.12 -6.02
CA LEU A 176 8.05 19.54 -6.75
C LEU A 176 6.86 19.32 -5.82
N GLU A 177 6.30 20.41 -5.31
CA GLU A 177 5.18 20.39 -4.38
C GLU A 177 3.86 20.09 -5.11
N PRO A 178 2.89 19.43 -4.45
CA PRO A 178 1.57 19.16 -5.03
C PRO A 178 0.88 20.42 -5.57
N GLU A 179 0.99 21.55 -4.87
CA GLU A 179 0.35 22.82 -5.25
C GLU A 179 0.84 23.32 -6.62
N SER A 180 2.14 23.23 -6.89
CA SER A 180 2.73 23.62 -8.18
C SER A 180 2.21 22.77 -9.33
N ILE A 181 1.96 21.49 -9.09
CA ILE A 181 1.41 20.58 -10.09
C ILE A 181 -0.06 20.86 -10.34
N VAL A 182 -0.86 21.08 -9.28
CA VAL A 182 -2.29 21.37 -9.43
C VAL A 182 -2.54 22.73 -10.07
N GLU A 183 -1.68 23.72 -9.87
CA GLU A 183 -1.78 25.00 -10.59
C GLU A 183 -1.62 24.80 -12.11
N LEU A 184 -0.71 23.93 -12.54
CA LEU A 184 -0.47 23.63 -13.95
C LEU A 184 -1.51 22.67 -14.55
N LEU A 185 -2.03 21.76 -13.74
CA LEU A 185 -2.98 20.72 -14.11
C LEU A 185 -4.20 20.78 -13.18
N PRO A 186 -5.09 21.78 -13.33
CA PRO A 186 -6.25 21.97 -12.46
C PRO A 186 -7.27 20.83 -12.56
N GLU A 187 -7.12 19.93 -13.54
CA GLU A 187 -7.85 18.67 -13.60
C GLU A 187 -7.41 17.64 -12.56
N VAL A 188 -6.27 17.82 -11.87
CA VAL A 188 -5.88 16.97 -10.73
C VAL A 188 -6.68 17.42 -9.51
N LYS A 189 -7.73 16.66 -9.21
CA LYS A 189 -8.68 16.92 -8.11
C LYS A 189 -9.19 15.61 -7.52
N ALA A 190 -9.85 15.72 -6.37
CA ALA A 190 -10.44 14.59 -5.66
C ALA A 190 -11.23 13.66 -6.60
N GLY A 191 -10.98 12.36 -6.47
CA GLY A 191 -11.66 11.30 -7.22
C GLY A 191 -11.18 11.08 -8.66
N ASN A 192 -10.27 11.89 -9.19
CA ASN A 192 -9.77 11.69 -10.55
C ASN A 192 -8.69 10.62 -10.62
N TYR A 193 -7.80 10.55 -9.62
CA TYR A 193 -6.67 9.62 -9.57
C TYR A 193 -6.54 9.04 -8.16
N ASP A 194 -6.05 7.81 -8.09
CA ASP A 194 -5.62 7.20 -6.83
C ASP A 194 -4.21 7.67 -6.44
N ALA A 195 -3.36 7.91 -7.44
CA ALA A 195 -2.00 8.40 -7.27
C ALA A 195 -1.53 9.29 -8.42
N VAL A 196 -0.71 10.29 -8.11
CA VAL A 196 0.02 11.13 -9.06
C VAL A 196 1.51 10.90 -8.84
N PHE A 197 2.21 10.41 -9.85
CA PHE A 197 3.65 10.17 -9.84
C PHE A 197 4.35 11.23 -10.69
N VAL A 198 5.25 12.00 -10.08
CA VAL A 198 5.98 13.10 -10.73
C VAL A 198 7.44 12.71 -10.88
N PHE A 199 7.93 12.64 -12.12
CA PHE A 199 9.29 12.24 -12.46
C PHE A 199 10.08 13.44 -13.01
N TRP A 200 11.18 13.79 -12.36
CA TRP A 200 11.99 14.96 -12.73
C TRP A 200 13.48 14.72 -12.51
N ARG A 201 14.33 15.47 -13.23
CA ARG A 201 15.78 15.24 -13.25
C ARG A 201 16.48 15.93 -12.10
N GLU A 202 17.21 15.17 -11.28
CA GLU A 202 17.96 15.73 -10.14
C GLU A 202 19.12 16.64 -10.58
N SER A 203 19.89 16.22 -11.58
CA SER A 203 21.11 16.93 -11.99
C SER A 203 21.39 16.84 -13.49
N GLU A 204 22.00 17.89 -14.03
CA GLU A 204 22.45 17.97 -15.43
C GLU A 204 23.67 18.90 -15.53
N GLY A 205 24.80 18.36 -16.01
CA GLY A 205 26.06 19.10 -16.09
C GLY A 205 26.47 19.68 -14.73
N ASP A 206 26.67 21.00 -14.68
CA ASP A 206 27.02 21.70 -13.44
C ASP A 206 25.83 21.97 -12.49
N CYS A 207 24.58 21.74 -12.95
CA CYS A 207 23.38 21.96 -12.16
C CYS A 207 23.03 20.72 -11.33
N SER A 208 22.82 20.90 -10.03
CA SER A 208 22.46 19.82 -9.12
C SER A 208 21.47 20.29 -8.05
N PHE A 209 20.37 19.54 -7.93
CA PHE A 209 19.33 19.70 -6.92
C PHE A 209 19.34 18.52 -5.93
N GLN A 210 20.55 18.04 -5.59
CA GLN A 210 20.74 16.97 -4.62
C GLN A 210 20.00 17.27 -3.30
N SER A 211 19.32 16.23 -2.81
CA SER A 211 18.58 16.20 -1.54
C SER A 211 18.71 14.78 -0.99
N SER A 212 18.53 14.58 0.32
CA SER A 212 18.81 13.30 1.00
C SER A 212 17.75 12.21 0.79
N TYR A 213 16.98 12.29 -0.29
CA TYR A 213 15.92 11.33 -0.64
C TYR A 213 16.08 10.91 -2.11
N PHE A 214 15.40 9.85 -2.55
CA PHE A 214 15.28 9.51 -3.98
C PHE A 214 13.88 9.84 -4.48
N GLY A 215 12.88 9.31 -3.80
CA GLY A 215 11.50 9.75 -3.89
C GLY A 215 11.05 10.37 -2.58
N LEU A 216 9.91 11.06 -2.65
CA LEU A 216 9.17 11.49 -1.49
C LEU A 216 7.68 11.33 -1.76
N ALA A 217 6.97 10.89 -0.73
CA ALA A 217 5.52 10.85 -0.70
C ALA A 217 5.06 11.09 0.75
N TRP A 218 4.43 12.23 1.01
CA TRP A 218 4.15 12.70 2.39
C TRP A 218 2.75 13.28 2.58
N THR A 219 1.93 13.26 1.53
CA THR A 219 0.56 13.76 1.56
C THR A 219 -0.34 12.88 2.42
N ASP A 220 -1.36 13.49 3.05
CA ASP A 220 -2.47 12.75 3.65
C ASP A 220 -3.63 12.73 2.66
N PRO A 221 -3.77 11.67 1.85
CA PRO A 221 -4.59 11.73 0.66
C PRO A 221 -6.10 11.70 0.91
N LEU A 222 -6.56 11.63 2.16
CA LEU A 222 -7.99 11.86 2.49
C LEU A 222 -8.24 13.22 3.14
N ASN A 223 -7.21 13.84 3.72
CA ASN A 223 -7.31 15.13 4.40
C ASN A 223 -6.76 16.30 3.56
N ASP A 224 -5.95 16.02 2.54
CA ASP A 224 -5.44 17.02 1.61
C ASP A 224 -6.52 17.44 0.60
N PRO A 225 -6.57 18.71 0.16
CA PRO A 225 -7.62 19.23 -0.74
C PRO A 225 -7.76 18.45 -2.05
N ILE A 226 -6.63 17.92 -2.57
CA ILE A 226 -6.58 17.20 -3.84
C ILE A 226 -7.05 15.74 -3.71
N LYS A 227 -7.08 15.22 -2.48
CA LYS A 227 -7.45 13.85 -2.11
C LYS A 227 -6.91 12.76 -3.07
N THR A 228 -5.60 12.76 -3.30
CA THR A 228 -4.87 11.76 -4.11
C THR A 228 -3.55 11.45 -3.43
N GLY A 229 -3.01 10.24 -3.60
CA GLY A 229 -1.60 10.00 -3.29
C GLY A 229 -0.72 10.86 -4.19
N TYR A 230 0.26 11.57 -3.63
CA TYR A 230 1.23 12.33 -4.41
C TYR A 230 2.64 11.80 -4.15
N ILE A 231 3.32 11.45 -5.23
CA ILE A 231 4.66 10.88 -5.22
C ILE A 231 5.54 11.72 -6.14
N THR A 232 6.67 12.21 -5.64
CA THR A 232 7.69 12.87 -6.46
C THR A 232 8.97 12.05 -6.44
N ILE A 233 9.48 11.71 -7.63
CA ILE A 233 10.74 11.01 -7.84
C ILE A 233 11.71 11.98 -8.51
N LYS A 234 12.80 12.28 -7.80
CA LYS A 234 13.93 12.96 -8.41
C LYS A 234 14.92 11.91 -8.87
N PHE A 235 15.08 11.80 -10.17
CA PHE A 235 15.91 10.77 -10.75
C PHE A 235 17.24 11.34 -11.19
N ASN A 236 18.33 10.73 -10.71
CA ASN A 236 19.65 11.06 -11.20
C ASN A 236 19.93 10.22 -12.46
N ALA A 237 19.91 10.88 -13.61
CA ALA A 237 20.20 10.25 -14.88
C ALA A 237 21.66 9.83 -15.05
N GLY A 238 22.59 10.38 -14.25
CA GLY A 238 24.02 10.21 -14.45
C GLY A 238 24.45 10.57 -15.87
N ASP A 239 25.42 9.80 -16.41
CA ASP A 239 25.87 9.92 -17.79
C ASP A 239 24.92 9.21 -18.79
N ASP A 240 24.23 8.16 -18.36
CA ASP A 240 23.20 7.43 -19.12
C ASP A 240 22.02 7.04 -18.23
N LEU A 241 20.84 7.57 -18.56
CA LEU A 241 19.60 7.29 -17.84
C LEU A 241 19.24 5.79 -17.87
N ASN A 242 19.44 5.11 -19.00
CA ASN A 242 19.04 3.71 -19.14
C ASN A 242 19.94 2.79 -18.31
N GLU A 243 21.23 3.12 -18.22
CA GLU A 243 22.16 2.41 -17.33
C GLU A 243 21.71 2.54 -15.87
N ASN A 244 21.36 3.75 -15.43
CA ASN A 244 20.85 3.97 -14.07
C ASN A 244 19.51 3.27 -13.83
N ILE A 245 18.56 3.33 -14.77
CA ILE A 245 17.29 2.59 -14.67
C ILE A 245 17.55 1.08 -14.52
N ASN A 246 18.46 0.51 -15.30
CA ASN A 246 18.79 -0.92 -15.19
C ASN A 246 19.45 -1.24 -13.86
N TRP A 247 20.32 -0.37 -13.35
CA TRP A 247 20.88 -0.51 -12.01
C TRP A 247 19.77 -0.58 -10.94
N TYR A 248 18.77 0.30 -10.99
CA TYR A 248 17.63 0.25 -10.06
C TYR A 248 16.83 -1.05 -10.20
N LYS A 249 16.54 -1.50 -11.42
CA LYS A 249 15.84 -2.79 -11.63
C LYS A 249 16.57 -3.98 -10.99
N GLU A 250 17.89 -3.94 -10.91
CA GLU A 250 18.70 -5.02 -10.35
C GLU A 250 18.98 -4.86 -8.85
N ASN A 251 19.13 -3.63 -8.35
CA ASN A 251 19.66 -3.36 -7.00
C ASN A 251 18.64 -2.75 -6.05
N ASP A 252 17.69 -1.95 -6.55
CA ASP A 252 16.60 -1.36 -5.78
C ASP A 252 15.32 -1.26 -6.63
N PRO A 253 14.68 -2.40 -6.94
CA PRO A 253 13.55 -2.42 -7.88
C PRO A 253 12.26 -1.87 -7.26
N GLY A 254 12.27 -1.60 -5.95
CA GLY A 254 11.11 -1.23 -5.17
C GLY A 254 10.79 0.27 -5.15
N VAL A 255 11.57 1.11 -5.83
CA VAL A 255 11.48 2.57 -5.65
C VAL A 255 10.06 3.15 -5.83
N TRP A 256 9.31 2.72 -6.84
CA TRP A 256 7.96 3.25 -7.08
C TRP A 256 6.95 2.74 -6.06
N VAL A 257 7.02 1.45 -5.71
CA VAL A 257 6.12 0.85 -4.71
C VAL A 257 6.44 1.38 -3.31
N HIS A 258 7.71 1.65 -3.01
CA HIS A 258 8.15 2.27 -1.76
C HIS A 258 7.44 3.61 -1.54
N GLU A 259 7.56 4.53 -2.50
CA GLU A 259 6.93 5.84 -2.34
C GLU A 259 5.39 5.79 -2.37
N TRP A 260 4.82 4.89 -3.17
CA TRP A 260 3.37 4.67 -3.14
C TRP A 260 2.91 4.16 -1.77
N LEU A 261 3.69 3.28 -1.12
CA LEU A 261 3.38 2.75 0.20
C LEU A 261 3.38 3.83 1.28
N HIS A 262 4.26 4.85 1.23
CA HIS A 262 4.22 5.97 2.20
C HIS A 262 2.88 6.71 2.21
N THR A 263 2.25 6.88 1.05
CA THR A 263 0.98 7.62 0.94
C THR A 263 -0.24 6.72 1.02
N VAL A 264 -0.37 5.80 0.06
CA VAL A 264 -1.55 4.95 -0.03
C VAL A 264 -1.43 3.77 0.95
N GLY A 265 -0.26 3.16 1.04
CA GLY A 265 -0.05 1.97 1.88
C GLY A 265 -0.17 2.25 3.38
N GLU A 266 0.43 3.34 3.85
CA GLU A 266 0.37 3.76 5.23
C GLU A 266 -0.82 4.65 5.51
N THR A 267 -0.84 5.85 4.92
CA THR A 267 -1.75 6.89 5.39
C THR A 267 -3.20 6.60 5.01
N TYR A 268 -3.47 6.21 3.76
CA TYR A 268 -4.84 5.88 3.34
C TYR A 268 -5.38 4.64 4.05
N TYR A 269 -4.65 3.53 4.08
CA TYR A 269 -5.14 2.30 4.72
C TYR A 269 -5.21 2.41 6.26
N GLN A 270 -4.34 3.20 6.90
CA GLN A 270 -4.50 3.53 8.32
C GLN A 270 -5.80 4.30 8.57
N ASN A 271 -6.13 5.30 7.74
CA ASN A 271 -7.38 6.07 7.84
C ASN A 271 -8.63 5.20 7.60
N ARG A 272 -8.48 4.11 6.82
CA ARG A 272 -9.51 3.09 6.60
C ARG A 272 -9.68 2.12 7.77
N GLY A 273 -8.81 2.18 8.78
CA GLY A 273 -8.84 1.32 9.95
C GLY A 273 -8.12 -0.02 9.78
N GLU A 274 -7.31 -0.18 8.71
CA GLU A 274 -6.48 -1.37 8.57
C GLU A 274 -5.42 -1.42 9.67
N ARG A 275 -5.13 -2.64 10.15
CA ARG A 275 -4.08 -2.87 11.12
C ARG A 275 -2.75 -2.95 10.38
N LEU A 276 -1.98 -1.87 10.44
CA LEU A 276 -0.64 -1.82 9.84
C LEU A 276 0.44 -2.23 10.85
N PRO A 277 1.66 -2.59 10.38
CA PRO A 277 2.80 -2.83 11.25
C PRO A 277 3.14 -1.63 12.16
N GLU A 278 3.88 -1.90 13.23
CA GLU A 278 4.39 -0.86 14.11
C GLU A 278 5.38 0.04 13.35
N LYS A 279 5.28 1.35 13.60
CA LYS A 279 6.20 2.35 13.04
C LYS A 279 7.65 2.08 13.46
N GLY A 280 8.57 2.45 12.58
CA GLY A 280 10.00 2.52 12.84
C GLY A 280 10.36 3.73 13.73
N ASP A 281 11.64 3.90 13.99
CA ASP A 281 12.15 4.95 14.89
C ASP A 281 11.91 6.38 14.35
N ASP A 282 11.73 6.52 13.04
CA ASP A 282 11.38 7.77 12.36
C ASP A 282 9.87 8.04 12.28
N GLY A 283 9.05 7.14 12.82
CA GLY A 283 7.59 7.28 12.85
C GLY A 283 6.87 6.81 11.57
N LEU A 284 7.58 6.15 10.64
CA LEU A 284 7.01 5.61 9.40
C LEU A 284 6.91 4.08 9.47
N VAL A 285 5.83 3.50 8.96
CA VAL A 285 5.63 2.04 8.98
C VAL A 285 6.55 1.36 7.99
N LEU A 286 6.71 1.91 6.80
CA LEU A 286 7.49 1.36 5.70
C LEU A 286 8.96 1.22 6.05
N HIS A 287 9.48 2.14 6.87
CA HIS A 287 10.86 2.10 7.36
C HIS A 287 11.06 1.18 8.56
N ALA A 288 10.00 0.51 9.04
CA ALA A 288 10.11 -0.49 10.10
C ALA A 288 10.65 -1.85 9.59
N ALA A 289 10.93 -2.01 8.29
CA ALA A 289 11.32 -3.29 7.69
C ALA A 289 12.42 -4.04 8.49
N GLU A 290 13.48 -3.34 8.92
CA GLU A 290 14.58 -3.96 9.68
C GLU A 290 14.18 -4.33 11.12
N LYS A 291 13.25 -3.59 11.74
CA LYS A 291 12.66 -3.94 13.04
C LYS A 291 11.92 -5.27 12.96
N TYR A 292 11.39 -5.61 11.79
CA TYR A 292 10.77 -6.89 11.48
C TYR A 292 11.75 -7.90 10.83
N HIS A 293 13.04 -7.60 10.84
CA HIS A 293 14.13 -8.43 10.31
C HIS A 293 14.15 -8.63 8.79
N TYR A 294 13.50 -7.76 8.03
CA TYR A 294 13.63 -7.74 6.57
C TYR A 294 14.92 -7.01 6.16
N THR A 295 15.50 -7.42 5.03
CA THR A 295 16.76 -6.88 4.51
C THR A 295 16.54 -6.03 3.28
N TYR A 296 17.27 -4.93 3.14
CA TYR A 296 17.26 -4.10 1.93
C TYR A 296 17.63 -4.94 0.69
N PRO A 297 16.98 -4.79 -0.49
CA PRO A 297 16.07 -3.71 -0.90
C PRO A 297 14.59 -3.84 -0.44
N TRP A 298 14.30 -4.61 0.61
CA TRP A 298 12.99 -4.68 1.27
C TRP A 298 11.84 -5.17 0.38
N MET A 299 12.14 -5.87 -0.73
CA MET A 299 11.12 -6.40 -1.63
C MET A 299 10.18 -7.39 -0.94
N ASP A 300 10.72 -8.26 -0.08
CA ASP A 300 9.92 -9.18 0.73
C ASP A 300 9.04 -8.42 1.74
N TRP A 301 9.54 -7.31 2.29
CA TRP A 301 8.76 -6.44 3.17
C TRP A 301 7.61 -5.80 2.41
N TYR A 302 7.84 -5.24 1.23
CA TYR A 302 6.77 -4.65 0.41
C TYR A 302 5.73 -5.69 0.00
N SER A 303 6.18 -6.88 -0.42
CA SER A 303 5.29 -8.00 -0.76
C SER A 303 4.45 -8.44 0.45
N ASP A 304 5.04 -8.62 1.63
CA ASP A 304 4.33 -9.00 2.84
C ASP A 304 3.40 -7.89 3.34
N PHE A 305 3.81 -6.64 3.23
CA PHE A 305 3.01 -5.50 3.64
C PHE A 305 1.76 -5.35 2.75
N MET A 306 1.91 -5.39 1.43
CA MET A 306 0.78 -5.35 0.50
C MET A 306 -0.13 -6.57 0.62
N SER A 307 0.43 -7.73 0.95
CA SER A 307 -0.34 -8.97 1.12
C SER A 307 -0.90 -9.20 2.54
N GLY A 308 -0.65 -8.28 3.49
CA GLY A 308 -1.17 -8.43 4.86
C GLY A 308 -0.56 -9.60 5.63
N ARG A 309 0.70 -9.95 5.31
CA ARG A 309 1.43 -11.10 5.86
C ARG A 309 2.58 -10.71 6.78
N VAL A 310 2.74 -9.43 7.13
CA VAL A 310 3.73 -9.02 8.12
C VAL A 310 3.32 -9.58 9.48
N LYS A 311 4.20 -10.33 10.12
CA LYS A 311 3.92 -10.90 11.45
C LYS A 311 3.86 -9.79 12.49
N ASP A 312 2.78 -9.70 13.24
CA ASP A 312 2.64 -8.69 14.29
C ASP A 312 3.56 -8.98 15.49
N LEU A 313 4.32 -7.97 15.94
CA LEU A 313 5.24 -8.09 17.08
C LEU A 313 4.50 -8.16 18.42
N GLY A 314 3.33 -7.53 18.51
CA GLY A 314 2.49 -7.51 19.71
C GLY A 314 1.59 -8.74 19.87
N SER A 315 1.53 -9.64 18.87
CA SER A 315 0.67 -10.83 18.93
C SER A 315 1.20 -11.97 18.06
N ALA A 316 1.52 -13.10 18.72
CA ALA A 316 2.30 -14.20 18.14
C ALA A 316 1.67 -14.89 16.91
N ASN A 317 0.35 -14.79 16.74
CA ASN A 317 -0.42 -15.50 15.71
C ASN A 317 -1.29 -14.55 14.88
N THR A 318 -0.94 -13.28 14.80
CA THR A 318 -1.66 -12.31 13.97
C THR A 318 -0.72 -11.68 12.97
N PHE A 319 -1.30 -11.30 11.84
CA PHE A 319 -0.60 -10.64 10.76
C PHE A 319 -1.24 -9.27 10.51
N CYS A 320 -0.44 -8.35 9.99
CA CYS A 320 -0.81 -6.98 9.70
C CYS A 320 -0.33 -6.58 8.31
N GLY A 321 -0.85 -5.44 7.84
CA GLY A 321 -0.63 -4.91 6.51
C GLY A 321 -1.95 -4.64 5.79
N ILE A 322 -1.89 -4.50 4.47
CA ILE A 322 -3.04 -4.10 3.67
C ILE A 322 -3.92 -5.33 3.36
N GLY A 323 -3.34 -6.33 2.69
CA GLY A 323 -4.06 -7.54 2.31
C GLY A 323 -4.78 -7.42 0.96
N PRO A 324 -4.89 -8.52 0.17
CA PRO A 324 -5.52 -8.47 -1.15
C PRO A 324 -7.01 -8.07 -1.11
N GLU A 325 -7.75 -8.47 -0.07
CA GLU A 325 -9.17 -8.10 0.06
C GLU A 325 -9.34 -6.58 0.25
N ALA A 326 -8.45 -5.92 1.00
CA ALA A 326 -8.50 -4.46 1.18
C ALA A 326 -8.17 -3.70 -0.12
N LEU A 327 -7.28 -4.24 -0.95
CA LEU A 327 -6.97 -3.71 -2.29
C LEU A 327 -8.15 -3.87 -3.26
N LEU A 328 -8.96 -4.93 -3.12
CA LEU A 328 -10.17 -5.16 -3.92
C LEU A 328 -11.36 -4.27 -3.53
N GLN A 329 -11.51 -3.96 -2.25
CA GLN A 329 -12.72 -3.29 -1.75
C GLN A 329 -12.89 -1.90 -2.36
N LYS A 330 -11.93 -1.01 -2.09
CA LYS A 330 -12.12 0.41 -2.39
C LYS A 330 -10.82 1.14 -2.65
N SER A 331 -10.75 1.76 -3.83
CA SER A 331 -9.62 2.58 -4.23
C SER A 331 -9.64 3.94 -3.51
N LEU A 332 -8.50 4.62 -3.49
CA LEU A 332 -8.36 5.92 -2.87
C LEU A 332 -9.29 6.96 -3.52
N ARG A 333 -9.35 7.00 -4.84
CA ARG A 333 -10.22 7.89 -5.61
C ARG A 333 -11.71 7.65 -5.28
N GLU A 334 -12.11 6.40 -5.10
CA GLU A 334 -13.49 6.05 -4.74
C GLU A 334 -13.82 6.60 -3.35
N SER A 335 -12.86 6.54 -2.41
CA SER A 335 -13.00 7.11 -1.06
C SER A 335 -12.99 8.63 -1.06
N ALA A 336 -12.23 9.26 -1.97
CA ALA A 336 -12.13 10.72 -2.06
C ALA A 336 -13.46 11.42 -2.43
N MET A 337 -14.38 10.67 -3.04
CA MET A 337 -15.69 11.15 -3.53
C MET A 337 -16.82 11.05 -2.50
N GLU A 338 -16.56 10.48 -1.34
CA GLU A 338 -17.46 10.51 -0.17
C GLU A 338 -17.16 11.71 0.72
#